data_AF-A0AAE9AX28-F1
#
_entry.id   AF-A0AAE9AX28-F1
#
_cell.length_a   1.000
_cell.length_b   1.000
_cell.length_c   1.000
_cell.angle_alpha   90.00
_cell.angle_beta   90.00
_cell.angle_gamma   90.00
#
_symmetry.space_group_name_H-M   'P 1'
#
loop_
_entity.id
_entity.type
_entity.pdbx_description
1 polymer ?
#
loop_
_entity_poly.entity_id
_entity_poly.type
_entity_poly.pdbx_seq_one_letter_code
_entity_poly.pdbx_strand_id
1 'polypeptide(L)'
;MTTDPDRSDLCPDCSVAPGDLHHERCDIARCAASGQQRLGCGHSGVRCNTQWTGQYPGFAEATEYGFFARLVPGEGWQTCAADAPDAMPDLNRLYRECRWDPATQRMIRLVR
;
A
#
# COMPACT_ATOMS: atom_id res chain seq x y z
N MET A 1 28.61 -5.61 6.66
CA MET A 1 28.10 -6.64 5.73
C MET A 1 26.73 -6.17 5.32
N THR A 2 26.61 -5.58 4.13
CA THR A 2 25.31 -5.20 3.56
C THR A 2 24.76 -6.45 2.89
N THR A 3 23.80 -7.10 3.53
CA THR A 3 22.99 -8.13 2.88
C THR A 3 22.26 -7.47 1.73
N ASP A 4 22.51 -7.89 0.50
CA ASP A 4 21.67 -7.50 -0.62
C ASP A 4 20.21 -7.84 -0.27
N PRO A 5 19.25 -6.94 -0.52
CA PRO A 5 17.85 -7.24 -0.31
C PRO A 5 17.47 -8.46 -1.16
N ASP A 6 16.71 -9.39 -0.59
CA ASP A 6 16.12 -10.45 -1.40
C ASP A 6 15.28 -9.79 -2.50
N ARG A 7 15.30 -10.32 -3.71
CA ARG A 7 14.50 -9.80 -4.83
C ARG A 7 13.00 -9.75 -4.50
N SER A 8 12.56 -10.58 -3.55
CA SER A 8 11.20 -10.58 -3.01
C SER A 8 10.85 -9.33 -2.19
N ASP A 9 11.84 -8.63 -1.65
CA ASP A 9 11.67 -7.40 -0.86
C ASP A 9 11.70 -6.13 -1.71
N LEU A 10 12.11 -6.22 -2.97
CA LEU A 10 12.12 -5.09 -3.90
C LEU A 10 10.68 -4.73 -4.31
N CYS A 11 10.46 -3.46 -4.65
CA CYS A 11 9.18 -3.05 -5.23
C CYS A 11 8.91 -3.89 -6.50
N PRO A 12 7.78 -4.62 -6.58
CA PRO A 12 7.51 -5.51 -7.71
C PRO A 12 7.43 -4.82 -9.08
N ASP A 13 7.25 -3.51 -9.09
CA ASP A 13 7.12 -2.72 -10.31
C ASP A 13 8.41 -1.97 -10.66
N CYS A 14 8.91 -1.11 -9.77
CA CYS A 14 10.10 -0.28 -10.06
C CYS A 14 11.41 -0.82 -9.46
N SER A 15 11.39 -1.97 -8.78
CA SER A 15 12.57 -2.68 -8.24
C SER A 15 13.42 -1.92 -7.21
N VAL A 16 12.94 -0.79 -6.68
CA VAL A 16 13.64 -0.08 -5.60
C VAL A 16 13.61 -0.88 -4.29
N ALA A 17 14.66 -0.74 -3.47
CA ALA A 17 14.77 -1.42 -2.19
C ALA A 17 13.90 -0.74 -1.11
N PRO A 18 13.55 -1.45 -0.02
CA PRO A 18 12.90 -0.82 1.13
C PRO A 18 13.72 0.36 1.66
N GLY A 19 13.06 1.49 1.91
CA GLY A 19 13.68 2.77 2.32
C GLY A 19 13.94 3.73 1.15
N ASP A 20 14.05 3.24 -0.08
CA ASP A 20 14.25 4.08 -1.26
C ASP A 20 12.94 4.66 -1.79
N LEU A 21 13.04 5.84 -2.41
CA LEU A 21 11.90 6.45 -3.10
C LEU A 21 11.58 5.67 -4.37
N HIS A 22 10.28 5.43 -4.60
CA HIS A 22 9.82 4.90 -5.87
C HIS A 22 10.24 5.77 -7.07
N HIS A 23 10.35 5.15 -8.24
CA HIS A 23 10.46 5.87 -9.52
C HIS A 23 9.14 6.56 -9.91
N GLU A 24 9.22 7.60 -10.73
CA GLU A 24 8.06 8.45 -11.10
C GLU A 24 6.90 7.71 -11.78
N ARG A 25 7.18 6.61 -12.48
CA ARG A 25 6.20 5.81 -13.23
C ARG A 25 5.78 4.53 -12.51
N CYS A 26 6.07 4.43 -11.21
CA CYS A 26 5.72 3.25 -10.43
C CYS A 26 4.20 3.16 -10.21
N ASP A 27 3.58 2.06 -10.64
CA ASP A 27 2.17 1.74 -10.45
C ASP A 27 1.81 1.39 -9.00
N ILE A 28 2.79 0.92 -8.24
CA ILE A 28 2.61 0.62 -6.82
C ILE A 28 2.67 1.90 -5.98
N ALA A 29 3.47 2.88 -6.40
CA ALA A 29 3.69 4.10 -5.63
C ALA A 29 2.40 4.88 -5.35
N ARG A 30 2.39 5.59 -4.21
CA ARG A 30 1.34 6.55 -3.86
C ARG A 30 1.87 7.96 -3.94
N CYS A 31 0.97 8.89 -4.20
CA CYS A 31 1.26 10.30 -4.12
C CYS A 31 1.38 10.70 -2.65
N ALA A 32 2.56 11.16 -2.23
CA ALA A 32 2.80 11.65 -0.86
C ALA A 32 1.76 12.69 -0.39
N ALA A 33 1.21 13.50 -1.32
CA ALA A 33 0.24 14.55 -0.99
C ALA A 33 -1.21 14.06 -0.89
N SER A 34 -1.60 13.02 -1.62
CA SER A 34 -3.02 12.63 -1.75
C SER A 34 -3.32 11.17 -1.43
N GLY A 35 -2.30 10.32 -1.30
CA GLY A 35 -2.45 8.88 -1.10
C GLY A 35 -2.98 8.11 -2.30
N GLN A 36 -3.31 8.78 -3.42
CA GLN A 36 -3.75 8.13 -4.66
C GLN A 36 -2.56 7.51 -5.40
N GLN A 37 -2.82 6.64 -6.37
CA GLN A 37 -1.77 6.07 -7.21
C GLN A 37 -0.93 7.18 -7.87
N ARG A 38 0.40 7.09 -7.76
CA ARG A 38 1.33 8.12 -8.24
C ARG A 38 1.22 8.31 -9.76
N LEU A 39 1.03 7.24 -10.52
CA LEU A 39 0.91 7.30 -11.98
C LEU A 39 -0.32 8.10 -12.45
N GLY A 40 -1.43 8.03 -11.72
CA GLY A 40 -2.64 8.81 -12.00
C GLY A 40 -2.60 10.25 -11.46
N CYS A 41 -1.50 10.66 -10.84
CA CYS A 41 -1.40 11.95 -10.17
C CYS A 41 -0.84 13.05 -11.09
N GLY A 42 -1.51 14.21 -11.15
CA GLY A 42 -1.11 15.36 -11.96
C GLY A 42 0.08 16.17 -11.43
N HIS A 43 0.69 15.78 -10.31
CA HIS A 43 1.87 16.46 -9.77
C HIS A 43 3.16 16.07 -10.53
N SER A 44 4.01 17.06 -10.84
CA SER A 44 5.27 16.85 -11.55
C SER A 44 6.45 16.52 -10.63
N GLY A 45 7.41 15.75 -11.17
CA GLY A 45 8.67 15.41 -10.50
C GLY A 45 8.57 14.44 -9.33
N VAL A 46 9.66 14.28 -8.59
CA VAL A 46 9.80 13.27 -7.50
C VAL A 46 9.12 13.66 -6.19
N ARG A 47 8.60 14.88 -6.08
CA ARG A 47 8.03 15.43 -4.83
C ARG A 47 6.89 14.59 -4.26
N CYS A 48 6.23 13.79 -5.10
CA CYS A 48 5.12 12.95 -4.69
C CYS A 48 5.49 11.48 -4.54
N ASN A 49 6.76 11.09 -4.70
CA ASN A 49 7.16 9.70 -4.61
C ASN A 49 7.22 9.31 -3.13
N THR A 50 6.47 8.27 -2.74
CA THR A 50 6.59 7.65 -1.43
C THR A 50 7.78 6.69 -1.39
N GLN A 51 8.26 6.40 -0.18
CA GLN A 51 9.24 5.34 0.02
C GLN A 51 8.58 3.98 -0.15
N TRP A 52 9.32 3.03 -0.72
CA TRP A 52 8.95 1.62 -0.65
C TRP A 52 9.25 1.10 0.75
N THR A 53 8.30 0.46 1.41
CA THR A 53 8.46 -0.05 2.78
C THR A 53 8.79 -1.55 2.83
N GLY A 54 8.88 -2.22 1.67
CA GLY A 54 8.90 -3.68 1.58
C GLY A 54 7.51 -4.32 1.49
N GLN A 55 6.43 -3.53 1.55
CA GLN A 55 5.05 -4.01 1.47
C GLN A 55 4.19 -3.12 0.58
N TYR A 56 3.17 -3.70 -0.06
CA TYR A 56 2.20 -2.95 -0.86
C TYR A 56 1.58 -1.81 -0.01
N PRO A 57 1.42 -0.59 -0.56
CA PRO A 57 0.90 0.53 0.21
C PRO A 57 -0.48 0.24 0.79
N GLY A 58 -0.62 0.45 2.10
CA GLY A 58 -1.84 0.16 2.86
C GLY A 58 -1.86 -1.22 3.54
N PHE A 59 -0.90 -2.12 3.27
CA PHE A 59 -0.85 -3.44 3.93
C PHE A 59 -0.69 -3.29 5.44
N ALA A 60 0.28 -2.50 5.88
CA ALA A 60 0.55 -2.29 7.30
C ALA A 60 -0.70 -1.77 8.05
N GLU A 61 -1.37 -0.76 7.50
CA GLU A 61 -2.58 -0.18 8.11
C GLU A 61 -3.77 -1.14 8.07
N ALA A 62 -4.01 -1.82 6.95
CA ALA A 62 -5.11 -2.78 6.85
C ALA A 62 -4.92 -3.94 7.84
N THR A 63 -3.69 -4.44 7.99
CA THR A 63 -3.35 -5.42 9.03
C THR A 63 -3.55 -4.86 10.44
N GLU A 64 -3.01 -3.68 10.74
CA GLU A 64 -3.16 -2.99 12.04
C GLU A 64 -4.64 -2.81 12.42
N TYR A 65 -5.49 -2.50 11.44
CA TYR A 65 -6.92 -2.21 11.67
C TYR A 65 -7.83 -3.45 11.59
N GLY A 66 -7.28 -4.63 11.33
CA GLY A 66 -8.05 -5.87 11.20
C GLY A 66 -8.91 -5.92 9.93
N PHE A 67 -8.49 -5.22 8.86
CA PHE A 67 -9.18 -5.21 7.58
C PHE A 67 -8.63 -6.33 6.71
N PHE A 68 -9.38 -7.43 6.62
CA PHE A 68 -9.04 -8.59 5.80
C PHE A 68 -10.20 -8.95 4.88
N ALA A 69 -9.83 -9.41 3.68
CA ALA A 69 -10.74 -9.94 2.69
C ALA A 69 -10.10 -11.15 2.01
N ARG A 70 -10.94 -12.03 1.47
CA ARG A 70 -10.52 -13.15 0.64
C ARG A 70 -11.31 -13.15 -0.66
N LEU A 71 -10.71 -13.68 -1.72
CA LEU A 71 -11.39 -13.88 -2.98
C LEU A 71 -12.27 -15.14 -2.89
N VAL A 72 -13.58 -14.96 -2.95
CA VAL A 72 -14.54 -16.07 -2.98
C VAL A 72 -14.92 -16.37 -4.44
N PRO A 73 -14.72 -17.61 -4.93
CA PRO A 73 -15.06 -17.98 -6.31
C PRO A 73 -16.53 -17.66 -6.64
N GLY A 74 -16.75 -16.89 -7.70
CA GLY A 74 -18.10 -16.48 -8.14
C GLY A 74 -18.71 -15.28 -7.40
N GLU A 75 -18.16 -14.88 -6.24
CA GLU A 75 -18.68 -13.78 -5.42
C GLU A 75 -17.72 -12.58 -5.34
N GLY A 76 -16.46 -12.75 -5.72
CA GLY A 76 -15.45 -11.69 -5.67
C GLY A 76 -14.87 -11.52 -4.26
N TRP A 77 -14.36 -10.32 -3.97
CA TRP A 77 -13.71 -10.02 -2.70
C TRP A 77 -14.74 -9.86 -1.57
N GLN A 78 -14.61 -10.69 -0.54
CA GLN A 78 -15.48 -10.67 0.63
C GLN A 78 -14.66 -10.43 1.90
N THR A 79 -15.17 -9.59 2.80
CA THR A 79 -14.56 -9.38 4.11
C THR A 79 -14.50 -10.69 4.90
N CYS A 80 -13.39 -10.94 5.57
CA CYS A 80 -13.16 -12.15 6.36
C CYS A 80 -12.38 -11.85 7.65
N ALA A 81 -12.24 -12.88 8.49
CA ALA A 81 -11.34 -12.85 9.63
C ALA A 81 -9.87 -12.93 9.16
N ALA A 82 -8.96 -12.38 9.96
CA ALA A 82 -7.53 -12.34 9.65
C ALA A 82 -6.90 -13.74 9.51
N ASP A 83 -7.46 -14.73 10.19
CA ASP A 83 -7.02 -16.13 10.21
C ASP A 83 -7.77 -17.01 9.20
N ALA A 84 -8.66 -16.44 8.39
CA ALA A 84 -9.33 -17.19 7.34
C ALA A 84 -8.30 -17.67 6.29
N PRO A 85 -8.50 -18.85 5.69
CA PRO A 85 -7.68 -19.30 4.57
C PRO A 85 -7.68 -18.26 3.45
N ASP A 86 -6.49 -17.99 2.91
CA ASP A 86 -6.23 -17.03 1.84
C ASP A 86 -6.65 -15.58 2.16
N ALA A 87 -6.76 -15.23 3.45
CA ALA A 87 -7.01 -13.87 3.88
C ALA A 87 -5.86 -12.94 3.43
N MET A 88 -6.23 -11.81 2.86
CA MET A 88 -5.33 -10.73 2.46
C MET A 88 -5.79 -9.40 3.06
N PRO A 89 -4.87 -8.43 3.26
CA PRO A 89 -5.25 -7.09 3.68
C PRO A 89 -6.28 -6.45 2.73
N ASP A 90 -7.41 -5.99 3.27
CA ASP A 90 -8.51 -5.40 2.51
C ASP A 90 -8.25 -3.91 2.24
N LEU A 91 -7.49 -3.64 1.16
CA LEU A 91 -7.19 -2.28 0.74
C LEU A 91 -8.42 -1.50 0.28
N ASN A 92 -9.45 -2.17 -0.27
CA ASN A 92 -10.68 -1.50 -0.69
C ASN A 92 -11.41 -0.92 0.52
N ARG A 93 -11.48 -1.67 1.62
CA ARG A 93 -12.02 -1.17 2.89
C ARG A 93 -11.16 -0.06 3.46
N LEU A 94 -9.83 -0.17 3.38
CA LEU A 94 -8.92 0.89 3.80
C LEU A 94 -9.21 2.23 3.10
N TYR A 95 -9.36 2.25 1.77
CA TYR A 95 -9.71 3.47 1.03
C TYR A 95 -11.14 3.98 1.29
N ARG A 96 -12.06 3.11 1.73
CA ARG A 96 -13.43 3.50 2.09
C ARG A 96 -13.55 4.07 3.50
N GLU A 97 -12.78 3.57 4.45
CA GLU A 97 -12.94 3.85 5.89
C GLU A 97 -11.83 4.73 6.48
N CYS A 98 -10.72 4.91 5.77
CA CYS A 98 -9.57 5.70 6.23
C CYS A 98 -9.33 6.92 5.33
N ARG A 99 -8.50 7.86 5.81
CA ARG A 99 -8.00 8.97 5.01
C ARG A 99 -6.49 8.93 4.96
N TRP A 100 -5.93 9.38 3.84
CA TRP A 100 -4.49 9.60 3.75
C TRP A 100 -4.08 10.77 4.63
N ASP A 101 -3.04 10.59 5.43
CA ASP A 101 -2.34 11.66 6.13
C ASP A 101 -1.03 11.99 5.39
N PRO A 102 -0.92 13.16 4.72
CA PRO A 102 0.29 13.55 4.01
C PRO A 102 1.52 13.73 4.91
N ALA A 103 1.33 14.01 6.20
CA ALA A 103 2.45 14.24 7.12
C ALA A 103 3.19 12.94 7.44
N THR A 104 2.44 11.85 7.63
CA THR A 104 2.99 10.54 7.98
C THR A 104 3.07 9.59 6.80
N GLN A 105 2.42 9.92 5.68
CA GLN A 105 2.25 9.06 4.51
C GLN A 105 1.60 7.71 4.87
N ARG A 106 0.57 7.75 5.74
CA ARG A 106 -0.20 6.59 6.18
C ARG A 106 -1.69 6.77 5.98
N MET A 107 -2.42 5.67 5.91
CA MET A 107 -3.89 5.68 5.96
C MET A 107 -4.34 5.70 7.43
N ILE A 108 -4.94 6.79 7.87
CA ILE A 108 -5.44 6.96 9.24
C ILE A 108 -6.94 6.63 9.31
N ARG A 109 -7.31 5.77 10.27
CA ARG A 109 -8.72 5.45 10.52
C ARG A 109 -9.44 6.67 11.09
N LEU A 110 -10.56 7.04 10.47
CA LEU A 110 -11.43 8.05 11.03
C LEU A 110 -12.18 7.42 12.20
N VAL A 111 -11.72 7.70 13.42
CA VAL A 111 -12.43 7.30 14.63
C VAL A 111 -13.81 7.95 14.59
N ARG A 112 -14.87 7.14 14.60
CA ARG A 112 -16.23 7.57 14.90
C ARG A 112 -16.57 7.15 16.31
#